data_AF-A0A960MXJ2-F1
#
_entry.id   AF-A0A960MXJ2-F1
#
_cell.length_a   1.000
_cell.length_b   1.000
_cell.length_c   1.000
_cell.angle_alpha   90.00
_cell.angle_beta   90.00
_cell.angle_gamma   90.00
#
_symmetry.space_group_name_H-M   'P 1'
#
loop_
_entity.id
_entity.type
_entity.pdbx_description
1 polymer ?
#
loop_
_entity_poly.entity_id
_entity_poly.type
_entity_poly.pdbx_seq_one_letter_code
_entity_poly.pdbx_strand_id
1 'polypeptide(L)'
;MSKEFFPPRPVSQPKIYAYRDTNPQYDGLLKVGYTTIDVRDRVAQQYPIVKPGPPPYSIVLEETAMRNDGTAFTDREVHAKLREWGVSNPGGEWFECDMPRVRAAVLALREGGSEAEDRSLNFVMRPEQAEAVAKTAEYFETFHKEEPHKTPHFL
;
A
#
# COMPACT_ATOMS: atom_id res chain seq x y z
N MET A 1 33.88 4.41 26.16
CA MET A 1 33.31 3.29 25.38
C MET A 1 31.83 3.59 25.16
N SER A 2 31.41 3.53 23.91
CA SER A 2 30.24 4.17 23.28
C SER A 2 28.88 3.71 23.81
N LYS A 3 27.95 4.67 23.88
CA LYS A 3 26.53 4.50 24.17
C LYS A 3 25.88 3.62 23.09
N GLU A 4 25.33 2.47 23.47
CA GLU A 4 24.30 1.75 22.71
C GLU A 4 22.96 2.50 22.85
N PHE A 5 22.87 3.73 22.30
CA PHE A 5 21.73 4.62 22.53
C PHE A 5 20.54 4.38 21.59
N PHE A 6 20.67 3.46 20.63
CA PHE A 6 19.59 3.10 19.72
C PHE A 6 19.61 1.58 19.53
N PRO A 7 18.61 0.83 20.06
CA PRO A 7 18.45 -0.56 19.65
C PRO A 7 18.33 -0.58 18.12
N PRO A 8 19.00 -1.51 17.41
CA PRO A 8 18.89 -1.62 15.97
C PRO A 8 17.41 -1.73 15.61
N ARG A 9 16.97 -0.92 14.63
CA ARG A 9 15.59 -0.90 14.18
C ARG A 9 15.18 -2.35 13.89
N PRO A 10 14.08 -2.86 14.48
CA PRO A 10 13.60 -4.18 14.14
C PRO A 10 13.47 -4.26 12.63
N VAL A 11 14.02 -5.30 12.00
CA VAL A 11 13.90 -5.56 10.56
C VAL A 11 12.48 -6.05 10.23
N SER A 12 11.47 -5.55 10.95
CA SER A 12 10.08 -5.83 10.63
C SER A 12 9.77 -5.07 9.34
N GLN A 13 9.66 -5.81 8.25
CA GLN A 13 9.14 -5.31 6.99
C GLN A 13 7.64 -5.60 7.01
N PRO A 14 6.79 -4.65 7.45
CA PRO A 14 5.36 -4.89 7.48
C PRO A 14 4.86 -5.07 6.04
N LYS A 15 4.10 -6.13 5.81
CA LYS A 15 3.60 -6.53 4.51
C LYS A 15 2.11 -6.82 4.57
N ILE A 16 1.40 -6.40 3.53
CA ILE A 16 0.07 -6.89 3.20
C ILE A 16 0.22 -8.00 2.19
N TYR A 17 -0.51 -9.09 2.40
CA TYR A 17 -0.58 -10.19 1.45
C TYR A 17 -2.02 -10.56 1.14
N ALA A 18 -2.20 -11.21 0.00
CA ALA A 18 -3.45 -11.86 -0.34
C ALA A 18 -3.20 -13.24 -0.94
N TYR A 19 -4.06 -14.20 -0.62
CA TYR A 19 -4.00 -15.54 -1.18
C TYR A 19 -5.38 -16.10 -1.50
N ARG A 20 -5.40 -17.06 -2.43
CA ARG A 20 -6.56 -17.89 -2.80
C ARG A 20 -6.44 -19.25 -2.14
N ASP A 21 -7.54 -19.81 -1.67
CA ASP A 21 -7.61 -21.19 -1.16
C ASP A 21 -8.23 -22.10 -2.24
N THR A 22 -7.83 -23.37 -2.29
CA THR A 22 -8.32 -24.34 -3.28
C THR A 22 -9.66 -24.98 -2.91
N ASN A 23 -10.14 -24.78 -1.68
CA ASN A 23 -11.44 -25.27 -1.25
C ASN A 23 -12.56 -24.54 -2.02
N PRO A 24 -13.52 -25.26 -2.65
CA PRO A 24 -14.63 -24.67 -3.40
C PRO A 24 -15.44 -23.61 -2.66
N GLN A 25 -15.49 -23.67 -1.32
CA GLN A 25 -16.19 -22.65 -0.52
C GLN A 25 -15.56 -21.26 -0.61
N TYR A 26 -14.27 -21.16 -0.94
CA TYR A 26 -13.54 -19.90 -1.07
C TYR A 26 -13.27 -19.51 -2.53
N ASP A 27 -13.93 -20.16 -3.48
CA ASP A 27 -13.77 -19.83 -4.89
C ASP A 27 -14.19 -18.38 -5.16
N GLY A 28 -13.40 -17.66 -5.95
CA GLY A 28 -13.57 -16.22 -6.19
C GLY A 28 -13.23 -15.30 -5.00
N LEU A 29 -12.84 -15.84 -3.84
CA LEU A 29 -12.48 -15.04 -2.67
C LEU A 29 -10.96 -14.91 -2.51
N LEU A 30 -10.55 -13.75 -2.02
CA LEU A 30 -9.19 -13.47 -1.54
C LEU A 30 -9.20 -13.23 -0.04
N LYS A 31 -8.37 -13.97 0.68
CA LYS A 31 -8.04 -13.61 2.06
C LYS A 31 -6.97 -12.54 2.05
N VAL A 32 -7.22 -11.41 2.70
CA VAL A 32 -6.27 -10.29 2.81
C VAL A 32 -5.77 -10.19 4.25
N GLY A 33 -4.45 -10.26 4.44
CA GLY A 33 -3.85 -10.26 5.77
C GLY A 33 -2.58 -9.42 5.90
N TYR A 34 -2.20 -9.17 7.15
CA TYR A 34 -0.98 -8.44 7.53
C TYR A 34 0.06 -9.36 8.18
N THR A 35 1.34 -9.08 7.92
CA THR A 35 2.48 -9.76 8.57
C THR A 35 3.69 -8.84 8.72
N THR A 36 4.54 -9.12 9.70
CA THR A 36 5.88 -8.50 9.85
C THR A 36 7.02 -9.48 9.57
N ILE A 37 6.69 -10.75 9.34
CA ILE A 37 7.59 -11.84 8.96
C ILE A 37 7.36 -12.22 7.50
N ASP A 38 8.08 -13.24 7.00
CA ASP A 38 7.86 -13.76 5.66
C ASP A 38 6.40 -14.18 5.43
N VAL A 39 5.86 -13.82 4.26
CA VAL A 39 4.45 -14.08 3.91
C VAL A 39 4.18 -15.57 3.81
N ARG A 40 5.11 -16.35 3.23
CA ARG A 40 4.92 -17.79 3.05
C ARG A 40 4.88 -18.49 4.39
N ASP A 41 5.77 -18.13 5.31
CA ASP A 41 5.78 -18.65 6.67
C ASP A 41 4.48 -18.29 7.41
N ARG A 42 4.01 -17.04 7.28
CA ARG A 42 2.77 -16.59 7.91
C ARG A 42 1.55 -17.35 7.38
N VAL A 43 1.45 -17.55 6.06
CA VAL A 43 0.33 -18.28 5.47
C VAL A 43 0.42 -19.77 5.84
N ALA A 44 1.61 -20.37 5.84
CA ALA A 44 1.80 -21.76 6.25
C ALA A 44 1.35 -22.01 7.70
N GLN A 45 1.61 -21.08 8.62
CA GLN A 45 1.14 -21.17 10.02
C GLN A 45 -0.39 -21.25 10.15
N GLN A 46 -1.15 -20.77 9.16
CA GLN A 46 -2.62 -20.84 9.17
C GLN A 46 -3.14 -22.23 8.77
N TYR A 47 -2.27 -23.07 8.20
CA TYR A 47 -2.58 -24.45 7.81
C TYR A 47 -1.78 -25.41 8.71
N PRO A 48 -2.27 -25.72 9.92
CA PRO A 48 -1.54 -26.54 10.90
C PRO A 48 -1.30 -27.98 10.44
N ILE A 49 -2.02 -28.44 9.42
CA ILE A 49 -1.94 -29.81 8.90
C ILE A 49 -1.19 -29.79 7.58
N VAL A 50 -0.01 -30.42 7.57
CA VAL A 50 0.74 -30.69 6.33
C VAL A 50 -0.03 -31.73 5.53
N LYS A 51 -0.60 -31.30 4.40
CA LYS A 51 -1.26 -32.21 3.45
C LYS A 51 -0.20 -32.74 2.46
N PRO A 52 -0.25 -34.02 2.07
CA PRO A 52 0.58 -34.52 0.98
C PRO A 52 0.18 -33.83 -0.34
N GLY A 53 1.15 -33.32 -1.07
CA GLY A 53 0.94 -32.61 -2.35
C GLY A 53 1.25 -31.10 -2.28
N PRO A 54 0.84 -30.33 -3.31
CA PRO A 54 1.03 -28.87 -3.30
C PRO A 54 0.23 -28.20 -2.18
N PRO A 55 0.65 -27.01 -1.71
CA PRO A 55 -0.10 -26.26 -0.71
C PRO A 55 -1.55 -26.00 -1.14
N PRO A 56 -2.53 -26.02 -0.20
CA PRO A 56 -3.93 -25.79 -0.51
C PRO A 56 -4.25 -24.30 -0.77
N TYR A 57 -3.24 -23.50 -1.10
CA TYR A 57 -3.38 -22.06 -1.30
C TYR A 57 -2.36 -21.54 -2.32
N SER A 58 -2.64 -20.38 -2.88
CA SER A 58 -1.74 -19.64 -3.76
C SER A 58 -1.68 -18.17 -3.34
N ILE A 59 -0.50 -17.70 -2.96
CA ILE A 59 -0.26 -16.29 -2.63
C ILE A 59 -0.22 -15.51 -3.94
N VAL A 60 -1.14 -14.56 -4.10
CA VAL A 60 -1.30 -13.76 -5.33
C VAL A 60 -0.80 -12.33 -5.17
N LEU A 61 -0.66 -11.84 -3.94
CA LEU A 61 -0.17 -10.50 -3.65
C LEU A 61 0.75 -10.52 -2.43
N GLU A 62 1.85 -9.79 -2.53
CA GLU A 62 2.75 -9.45 -1.42
C GLU A 62 3.26 -8.03 -1.65
N GLU A 63 2.92 -7.12 -0.74
CA GLU A 63 3.20 -5.69 -0.87
C GLU A 63 3.66 -5.10 0.46
N THR A 64 4.51 -4.08 0.43
CA THR A 64 4.90 -3.35 1.64
C THR A 64 3.70 -2.58 2.22
N ALA A 65 3.52 -2.69 3.54
CA ALA A 65 2.50 -1.97 4.30
C ALA A 65 3.06 -0.67 4.89
N MET A 66 3.98 -0.03 4.18
CA MET A 66 4.58 1.27 4.51
C MET A 66 3.98 2.35 3.60
N ARG A 67 3.59 3.47 4.20
CA ARG A 67 3.18 4.69 3.50
C ARG A 67 4.38 5.53 3.09
N ASN A 68 4.15 6.50 2.20
CA ASN A 68 5.18 7.42 1.73
C ASN A 68 5.73 8.33 2.85
N ASP A 69 4.94 8.61 3.88
CA ASP A 69 5.35 9.37 5.07
C ASP A 69 6.17 8.53 6.09
N GLY A 70 6.39 7.25 5.81
CA GLY A 70 7.12 6.33 6.67
C GLY A 70 6.29 5.71 7.79
N THR A 71 4.99 6.01 7.89
CA THR A 71 4.06 5.29 8.78
C THR A 71 3.68 3.93 8.19
N ALA A 72 3.32 2.98 9.06
CA ALA A 72 2.82 1.68 8.63
C ALA A 72 1.29 1.64 8.65
N PHE A 73 0.72 0.79 7.81
CA PHE A 73 -0.71 0.47 7.80
C PHE A 73 -0.94 -1.03 7.96
N THR A 74 -2.18 -1.40 8.28
CA THR A 74 -2.56 -2.80 8.51
C THR A 74 -3.63 -3.25 7.54
N ASP A 75 -3.83 -4.57 7.49
CA ASP A 75 -4.92 -5.20 6.74
C ASP A 75 -6.30 -4.66 7.14
N ARG A 76 -6.49 -4.23 8.39
CA ARG A 76 -7.72 -3.57 8.84
C ARG A 76 -8.08 -2.33 8.01
N GLU A 77 -7.09 -1.53 7.64
CA GLU A 77 -7.30 -0.34 6.80
C GLU A 77 -7.57 -0.74 5.35
N VAL A 78 -6.90 -1.78 4.85
CA VAL A 78 -7.17 -2.36 3.52
C VAL A 78 -8.61 -2.89 3.46
N HIS A 79 -9.04 -3.62 4.49
CA HIS A 79 -10.39 -4.14 4.63
C HIS A 79 -11.42 -3.02 4.68
N ALA A 80 -11.14 -1.94 5.42
CA ALA A 80 -12.01 -0.77 5.46
C ALA A 80 -12.14 -0.13 4.08
N LYS A 81 -11.02 0.02 3.35
CA LYS A 81 -11.02 0.58 2.01
C LYS A 81 -11.77 -0.28 0.99
N LEU A 82 -11.60 -1.60 1.05
CA LEU A 82 -12.35 -2.54 0.20
C LEU A 82 -13.86 -2.47 0.48
N ARG A 83 -14.27 -2.35 1.75
CA ARG A 83 -15.69 -2.16 2.12
C ARG A 83 -16.25 -0.81 1.67
N GLU A 84 -15.48 0.26 1.83
CA GLU A 84 -15.83 1.60 1.32
C GLU A 84 -16.11 1.56 -0.18
N TRP A 85 -15.29 0.80 -0.91
CA TRP A 85 -15.40 0.54 -2.34
C TRP A 85 -16.49 -0.46 -2.76
N GLY A 86 -17.34 -0.89 -1.82
CA GLY A 86 -18.46 -1.80 -2.10
C GLY A 86 -18.06 -3.24 -2.40
N VAL A 87 -16.84 -3.67 -2.08
CA VAL A 87 -16.42 -5.07 -2.27
C VAL A 87 -17.15 -5.96 -1.27
N SER A 88 -17.78 -7.02 -1.79
CA SER A 88 -18.46 -8.05 -0.98
C SER A 88 -17.47 -8.74 -0.04
N ASN A 89 -17.82 -8.79 1.25
CA ASN A 89 -17.04 -9.45 2.30
C ASN A 89 -17.97 -10.47 2.97
N PRO A 90 -17.98 -11.75 2.52
CA PRO A 90 -18.84 -12.79 3.08
C PRO A 90 -18.50 -13.14 4.53
N GLY A 91 -17.30 -12.81 5.01
CA GLY A 91 -16.94 -13.01 6.40
C GLY A 91 -15.46 -12.83 6.70
N GLY A 92 -15.18 -12.17 7.83
CA GLY A 92 -13.83 -12.01 8.37
C GLY A 92 -12.89 -11.28 7.40
N GLU A 93 -11.82 -11.97 7.03
CA GLU A 93 -10.73 -11.44 6.19
C GLU A 93 -10.87 -11.81 4.70
N TRP A 94 -12.01 -12.39 4.30
CA TRP A 94 -12.28 -12.84 2.94
C TRP A 94 -13.07 -11.81 2.15
N PHE A 95 -12.62 -11.51 0.94
CA PHE A 95 -13.22 -10.52 0.04
C PHE A 95 -13.42 -11.11 -1.34
N GLU A 96 -14.59 -10.90 -1.92
CA GLU A 96 -14.93 -11.31 -3.29
C GLU A 96 -14.38 -10.29 -4.28
N CYS A 97 -13.09 -10.41 -4.60
CA CYS A 97 -12.40 -9.52 -5.52
C CYS A 97 -11.14 -10.16 -6.08
N ASP A 98 -10.61 -9.55 -7.15
CA ASP A 98 -9.34 -9.96 -7.75
C ASP A 98 -8.13 -9.25 -7.16
N MET A 99 -6.94 -9.82 -7.42
CA MET A 99 -5.66 -9.28 -6.97
C MET A 99 -5.46 -7.79 -7.31
N PRO A 100 -5.81 -7.29 -8.53
CA PRO A 100 -5.66 -5.88 -8.86
C PRO A 100 -6.49 -4.96 -7.94
N ARG A 101 -7.65 -5.42 -7.45
CA ARG A 101 -8.50 -4.62 -6.54
C ARG A 101 -7.86 -4.49 -5.17
N VAL A 102 -7.29 -5.57 -4.63
CA VAL A 102 -6.54 -5.53 -3.38
C VAL A 102 -5.29 -4.66 -3.53
N ARG A 103 -4.55 -4.80 -4.65
CA ARG A 103 -3.39 -3.95 -4.94
C ARG A 103 -3.78 -2.47 -5.00
N ALA A 104 -4.88 -2.11 -5.66
CA ALA A 104 -5.36 -0.74 -5.71
C ALA A 104 -5.66 -0.19 -4.30
N ALA A 105 -6.28 -0.99 -3.42
CA ALA A 105 -6.54 -0.57 -2.05
C ALA A 105 -5.25 -0.33 -1.26
N VAL A 106 -4.24 -1.19 -1.43
CA VAL A 106 -2.91 -1.03 -0.82
C VAL A 106 -2.22 0.24 -1.32
N LEU A 107 -2.28 0.51 -2.64
CA LEU A 107 -1.71 1.73 -3.23
C LEU A 107 -2.41 3.00 -2.72
N ALA A 108 -3.75 2.99 -2.67
CA ALA A 108 -4.53 4.11 -2.13
C ALA A 108 -4.10 4.48 -0.70
N LEU A 109 -3.90 3.46 0.15
CA LEU A 109 -3.44 3.65 1.53
C LEU A 109 -1.99 4.09 1.63
N ARG A 110 -1.13 3.64 0.71
CA ARG A 110 0.29 4.02 0.64
C ARG A 110 0.46 5.49 0.25
N GLU A 111 -0.37 5.97 -0.68
CA GLU A 111 -0.31 7.33 -1.21
C GLU A 111 -1.07 8.35 -0.36
N GLY A 112 -1.90 7.90 0.58
CA GLY A 112 -2.60 8.79 1.52
C GLY A 112 -3.75 9.58 0.89
N GLY A 113 -4.25 9.15 -0.29
CA GLY A 113 -5.23 9.87 -1.08
C GLY A 113 -6.53 9.08 -1.29
N SER A 114 -7.65 9.77 -1.14
CA SER A 114 -9.01 9.29 -1.42
C SER A 114 -9.30 9.06 -2.91
N GLU A 115 -8.49 9.60 -3.83
CA GLU A 115 -8.73 9.56 -5.29
C GLU A 115 -8.05 8.41 -6.06
N ALA A 116 -7.78 7.27 -5.43
CA ALA A 116 -7.11 6.13 -6.08
C ALA A 116 -8.08 4.98 -6.44
N GLU A 117 -9.34 5.28 -6.79
CA GLU A 117 -10.32 4.25 -7.17
C GLU A 117 -9.97 3.50 -8.46
N ASP A 118 -9.13 4.07 -9.33
CA ASP A 118 -8.81 3.50 -10.65
C ASP A 118 -7.33 3.61 -11.08
N ARG A 119 -6.43 4.01 -10.17
CA ARG A 119 -5.00 4.17 -10.49
C ARG A 119 -4.18 3.01 -9.92
N SER A 120 -3.98 1.99 -10.75
CA SER A 120 -3.06 0.87 -10.47
C SER A 120 -1.62 1.13 -10.92
N LEU A 121 -1.38 2.26 -11.61
CA LEU A 121 -0.11 2.62 -12.24
C LEU A 121 0.39 3.96 -11.68
N ASN A 122 1.63 3.97 -11.23
CA ASN A 122 2.32 5.17 -10.75
C ASN A 122 3.04 5.82 -11.94
N PHE A 123 2.59 7.01 -12.35
CA PHE A 123 3.22 7.77 -13.42
C PHE A 123 4.14 8.84 -12.82
N VAL A 124 5.38 8.90 -13.31
CA VAL A 124 6.31 10.01 -13.00
C VAL A 124 5.82 11.31 -13.65
N MET A 125 6.29 12.47 -13.17
CA MET A 125 6.04 13.74 -13.85
C MET A 125 6.56 13.67 -15.29
N ARG A 126 5.73 14.11 -16.24
CA ARG A 126 6.19 14.31 -17.61
C ARG A 126 7.16 15.50 -17.66
N PRO A 127 8.15 15.52 -18.56
CA PRO A 127 9.15 16.58 -18.62
C PRO A 127 8.53 17.99 -18.62
N GLU A 128 7.44 18.19 -19.36
CA GLU A 128 6.72 19.47 -19.42
C GLU A 128 6.09 19.90 -18.08
N GLN A 129 5.70 18.93 -17.25
CA GLN A 129 5.14 19.18 -15.92
C GLN A 129 6.25 19.55 -14.93
N ALA A 130 7.37 18.83 -14.99
CA ALA A 130 8.54 19.15 -14.17
C ALA A 130 9.08 20.55 -14.50
N GLU A 131 9.14 20.91 -15.79
CA GLU A 131 9.52 22.25 -16.25
C GLU A 131 8.55 23.33 -15.76
N ALA A 132 7.23 23.08 -15.83
CA ALA A 132 6.23 24.01 -15.32
C ALA A 132 6.37 24.26 -13.82
N VAL A 133 6.59 23.20 -13.03
CA VAL A 133 6.82 23.31 -11.58
C VAL A 133 8.11 24.08 -11.29
N ALA A 134 9.21 23.78 -11.99
CA ALA A 134 10.48 24.45 -11.83
C ALA A 134 10.37 25.96 -12.12
N LYS A 135 9.74 26.32 -13.25
CA LYS A 135 9.51 27.72 -13.64
C LYS A 135 8.66 28.48 -12.62
N THR A 136 7.65 27.81 -12.07
CA THR A 136 6.80 28.39 -11.02
C THR A 136 7.61 28.63 -9.76
N ALA A 137 8.35 27.64 -9.28
CA ALA A 137 9.19 27.75 -8.09
C ALA A 137 10.20 28.90 -8.22
N GLU A 138 10.89 28.99 -9.36
CA GLU A 138 11.84 30.06 -9.66
C GLU A 138 11.18 31.45 -9.63
N TYR A 139 9.99 31.61 -10.21
CA TYR A 139 9.26 32.88 -10.19
C TYR A 139 8.93 33.33 -8.75
N PHE A 140 8.41 32.44 -7.91
CA PHE A 140 8.07 32.82 -6.54
C PHE A 140 9.31 33.13 -5.70
N GLU A 141 10.41 32.37 -5.86
CA GLU A 141 11.66 32.65 -5.17
C GLU A 141 12.29 33.99 -5.57
N THR A 142 12.27 34.32 -6.86
CA THR A 142 12.79 35.59 -7.38
C THR A 142 11.90 36.76 -6.97
N PHE A 143 10.58 36.63 -7.13
CA PHE A 143 9.62 37.66 -6.74
C PHE A 143 9.72 38.01 -5.25
N HIS A 144 9.84 37.00 -4.36
CA HIS A 144 9.99 37.24 -2.93
C HIS A 144 11.31 37.95 -2.57
N LYS A 145 12.36 37.82 -3.38
CA LYS A 145 13.64 38.54 -3.20
C LYS A 145 13.54 39.99 -3.69
N GLU A 146 12.86 40.21 -4.81
CA GLU A 146 12.79 41.53 -5.45
C GLU A 146 11.70 42.43 -4.84
N GLU A 147 10.55 41.86 -4.49
CA GLU A 147 9.36 42.57 -4.04
C GLU A 147 8.77 41.91 -2.77
N PRO A 148 9.49 41.91 -1.63
CA PRO A 148 9.14 41.14 -0.42
C PRO A 148 7.83 41.55 0.26
N HIS A 149 7.26 42.70 -0.10
CA HIS A 149 6.02 43.23 0.48
C HIS A 149 4.84 43.24 -0.50
N LYS A 150 5.02 42.74 -1.72
CA LYS A 150 3.92 42.54 -2.68
C LYS A 150 3.53 41.08 -2.73
N THR A 151 2.30 40.84 -3.16
CA THR A 151 1.82 39.49 -3.44
C THR A 151 2.21 39.11 -4.87
N PRO A 152 2.92 37.99 -5.08
CA PRO A 152 3.23 37.49 -6.42
C PRO A 152 1.96 37.17 -7.20
N HIS A 153 1.95 37.53 -8.48
CA HIS A 153 0.90 37.18 -9.44
C HIS A 153 1.50 36.29 -10.51
N PHE A 154 1.31 34.98 -10.36
CA PHE A 154 1.71 34.00 -11.36
C PHE A 154 0.46 33.39 -11.97
N LEU A 155 0.14 33.83 -13.19
CA LEU A 155 -0.71 33.22 -14.25
C LEU A 155 -1.12 34.29 -15.25
#